data_AF-A0AB35IK59-F1
#
_entry.id   AF-A0AB35IK59-F1
#
_cell.length_a   1.000
_cell.length_b   1.000
_cell.length_c   1.000
_cell.angle_alpha   90.00
_cell.angle_beta   90.00
_cell.angle_gamma   90.00
#
_symmetry.space_group_name_H-M   'P 1'
#
loop_
_entity.id
_entity.type
_entity.pdbx_description
1 polymer ?
#
loop_
_entity_poly.entity_id
_entity_poly.type
_entity_poly.pdbx_seq_one_letter_code
_entity_poly.pdbx_strand_id
1 'polypeptide(L)'
;MIWLIIISIVLIAGVLGFLKILVTKKYLIHQYNLGVGVQYRDFTKEYYHYNKERSIDEETFIDFEMPQILKKINFTYSEIGNEYLYNLFFRENNNLDTQESIIDKLNCQKKLAESIYQLNKLNKAYVPILSIKRSLLNISAKSCLLAGLFLILDVVSIIAAIIDIENVYFVVIMLLLSILMNTQLSQKTGKISLQISLINDMLQITNKLLKINIYPDSNQTLVMNSFIHLKKMTKTTYYFNKIKQFDIFNILELMKSLFFIDIFQAVKLSRKVDQVQNDIMVLYENIGLLDVCIMIKVIRSLYDTCIPIILKDERVEIVEGYHLLIEKPIKNTVVISNDTIVTGSNASGKSTFLKMLGANLLLAKTLNISFAKEFKYYPFALISSIHMKDDIMNGDSFYVKEIKRLKQITEFANKQKSLILIDEILKGTNEKERIIIALALMKYLFKCNSMTIITTHDIELTEVFDQVDKYCFNDIKKDNKIIFDYLIKKGVCTVGNAIAIVKTLDFDQEILKEINDKIEVF
;
A
#
# COMPACT_ATOMS: atom_id res chain seq x y z
N MET A 1 -45.65 -27.90 23.06
CA MET A 1 -45.48 -26.43 23.10
C MET A 1 -44.02 -25.97 23.10
N ILE A 2 -43.15 -26.45 24.02
CA ILE A 2 -41.74 -26.00 24.12
C ILE A 2 -40.95 -26.16 22.82
N TRP A 3 -41.07 -27.31 22.14
CA TRP A 3 -40.39 -27.54 20.85
C TRP A 3 -40.83 -26.59 19.73
N LEU A 4 -42.12 -26.20 19.68
CA LEU A 4 -42.62 -25.23 18.70
C LEU A 4 -42.07 -23.83 18.98
N ILE A 5 -41.92 -23.46 20.25
CA ILE A 5 -41.31 -22.19 20.67
C ILE A 5 -39.82 -22.18 20.28
N ILE A 6 -39.08 -23.26 20.56
CA ILE A 6 -37.67 -23.38 20.18
C ILE A 6 -37.50 -23.29 18.65
N ILE A 7 -38.31 -24.03 17.89
CA ILE A 7 -38.28 -23.99 16.42
C ILE A 7 -38.60 -22.58 15.90
N SER A 8 -39.61 -21.92 16.48
CA SER A 8 -39.97 -20.55 16.11
C SER A 8 -38.84 -19.56 16.40
N ILE A 9 -38.20 -19.63 17.57
CA ILE A 9 -37.05 -18.79 17.94
C ILE A 9 -35.88 -19.02 16.98
N VAL A 10 -35.56 -20.28 16.64
CA VAL A 10 -34.49 -20.61 15.69
C VAL A 10 -34.81 -20.07 14.30
N LEU A 11 -36.07 -20.15 13.86
CA LEU A 11 -36.51 -19.65 12.55
C LEU A 11 -36.46 -18.12 12.50
N ILE A 12 -36.92 -17.43 13.55
CA ILE A 12 -36.82 -15.97 13.70
C ILE A 12 -35.35 -15.54 13.71
N ALA A 13 -34.48 -16.20 14.48
CA ALA A 13 -33.05 -15.93 14.52
C ALA A 13 -32.40 -16.13 13.14
N GLY A 14 -32.81 -17.17 12.40
CA GLY A 14 -32.36 -17.42 11.02
C GLY A 14 -32.77 -16.30 10.06
N VAL A 15 -34.03 -15.85 10.13
CA VAL A 15 -34.56 -14.75 9.29
C VAL A 15 -33.87 -13.44 9.62
N LEU A 16 -33.73 -13.09 10.91
CA LEU A 16 -33.02 -11.90 11.36
C LEU A 16 -31.54 -11.92 10.92
N GLY A 17 -30.88 -13.07 11.03
CA GLY A 17 -29.51 -13.25 10.53
C GLY A 17 -29.40 -13.02 9.02
N PHE A 18 -30.34 -13.55 8.24
CA PHE A 18 -30.38 -13.33 6.79
C PHE A 18 -30.65 -11.87 6.42
N LEU A 19 -31.61 -11.21 7.10
CA LEU A 19 -31.91 -9.79 6.92
C LEU A 19 -30.69 -8.92 7.26
N LYS A 20 -30.00 -9.21 8.38
CA LYS A 20 -28.76 -8.52 8.76
C LYS A 20 -27.73 -8.59 7.63
N ILE A 21 -27.51 -9.77 7.03
CA ILE A 21 -26.57 -9.94 5.91
C ILE A 21 -26.98 -9.06 4.71
N LEU A 22 -28.26 -9.06 4.33
CA LEU A 22 -28.75 -8.26 3.21
C LEU A 22 -28.60 -6.75 3.44
N VAL A 23 -28.96 -6.29 4.64
CA VAL A 23 -28.83 -4.88 5.03
C VAL A 23 -27.35 -4.47 5.03
N THR A 24 -26.47 -5.28 5.62
CA THR A 24 -25.02 -5.02 5.61
C THR A 24 -24.46 -4.96 4.19
N LYS A 25 -24.83 -5.88 3.30
CA LYS A 25 -24.40 -5.83 1.89
C LYS A 25 -24.85 -4.56 1.20
N LYS A 26 -26.12 -4.17 1.37
CA LYS A 26 -26.67 -2.94 0.76
C LYS A 26 -25.95 -1.70 1.28
N TYR A 27 -25.68 -1.64 2.58
CA TYR A 27 -24.90 -0.58 3.22
C TYR A 27 -23.48 -0.50 2.67
N LEU A 28 -22.78 -1.65 2.56
CA LEU A 28 -21.41 -1.69 2.06
C LEU A 28 -21.31 -1.28 0.58
N ILE A 29 -22.26 -1.66 -0.26
CA ILE A 29 -22.33 -1.20 -1.65
C ILE A 29 -22.58 0.32 -1.71
N HIS A 30 -23.41 0.85 -0.82
CA HIS A 30 -23.63 2.29 -0.74
C HIS A 30 -22.34 3.03 -0.36
N GLN A 31 -21.59 2.53 0.64
CA GLN A 31 -20.27 3.08 0.98
C GLN A 31 -19.27 2.97 -0.18
N TYR A 32 -19.23 1.83 -0.87
CA TYR A 32 -18.42 1.61 -2.06
C TYR A 32 -18.68 2.69 -3.13
N ASN A 33 -19.95 2.97 -3.43
CA ASN A 33 -20.34 3.97 -4.42
C ASN A 33 -19.96 5.40 -4.02
N LEU A 34 -19.85 5.68 -2.72
CA LEU A 34 -19.46 6.99 -2.20
C LEU A 34 -17.94 7.15 -2.08
N GLY A 35 -17.15 6.11 -2.37
CA GLY A 35 -15.72 6.13 -2.09
C GLY A 35 -15.41 6.17 -0.60
N VAL A 36 -16.33 5.75 0.27
CA VAL A 36 -16.06 5.68 1.70
C VAL A 36 -15.39 4.34 1.97
N GLY A 37 -14.06 4.33 1.81
CA GLY A 37 -13.21 3.26 2.32
C GLY A 37 -13.26 3.21 3.85
N VAL A 38 -12.79 2.11 4.42
CA VAL A 38 -12.44 2.10 5.85
C VAL A 38 -11.32 3.12 6.00
N GLN A 39 -11.54 4.16 6.82
CA GLN A 39 -10.58 5.25 7.03
C GLN A 39 -9.14 4.74 7.11
N TYR A 40 -8.22 5.42 6.41
CA TYR A 40 -6.79 5.13 6.43
C TYR A 40 -6.32 4.85 7.87
N ARG A 41 -5.76 3.66 8.09
CA ARG A 41 -5.13 3.26 9.35
C ARG A 41 -3.64 3.11 9.13
N ASP A 42 -2.85 3.52 10.12
CA ASP A 42 -1.42 3.22 10.12
C ASP A 42 -1.24 1.70 10.05
N PHE A 43 -0.56 1.24 9.00
CA PHE A 43 -0.24 -0.16 8.79
C PHE A 43 1.23 -0.42 9.15
N THR A 44 1.52 -1.64 9.57
CA THR A 44 2.80 -2.00 10.20
C THR A 44 3.98 -2.17 9.25
N LYS A 45 3.71 -2.20 7.94
CA LYS A 45 4.68 -2.51 6.88
C LYS A 45 5.28 -3.91 7.02
N GLU A 46 4.59 -4.84 7.68
CA GLU A 46 5.08 -6.22 7.87
C GLU A 46 5.37 -6.87 6.51
N TYR A 47 4.49 -6.66 5.52
CA TYR A 47 4.64 -7.31 4.22
C TYR A 47 5.80 -6.76 3.40
N TYR A 48 6.07 -5.47 3.55
CA TYR A 48 7.19 -4.78 2.92
C TYR A 48 8.56 -5.35 3.32
N HIS A 49 8.69 -5.87 4.54
CA HIS A 49 9.93 -6.52 5.01
C HIS A 49 10.19 -7.89 4.36
N TYR A 50 9.18 -8.51 3.76
CA TYR A 50 9.34 -9.76 3.00
C TYR A 50 9.77 -9.52 1.55
N ASN A 51 9.70 -8.26 1.07
CA ASN A 51 10.14 -7.91 -0.26
C ASN A 51 11.66 -7.67 -0.30
N LYS A 52 12.39 -8.65 -0.87
CA LYS A 52 13.85 -8.63 -0.97
C LYS A 52 14.38 -7.84 -2.16
N GLU A 53 13.61 -7.71 -3.23
CA GLU A 53 14.00 -7.07 -4.49
C GLU A 53 13.08 -5.89 -4.74
N ARG A 54 13.56 -4.69 -4.40
CA ARG A 54 12.77 -3.46 -4.47
C ARG A 54 13.09 -2.70 -5.76
N SER A 55 12.05 -2.30 -6.48
CA SER A 55 12.15 -1.59 -7.76
C SER A 55 12.32 -0.07 -7.62
N ILE A 56 11.99 0.45 -6.46
CA ILE A 56 12.03 1.87 -6.10
C ILE A 56 12.42 1.97 -4.63
N ASP A 57 13.15 3.04 -4.27
CA ASP A 57 13.49 3.34 -2.87
C ASP A 57 12.43 4.22 -2.18
N GLU A 58 12.48 4.26 -0.84
CA GLU A 58 11.50 5.03 -0.05
C GLU A 58 11.59 6.54 -0.32
N GLU A 59 12.77 7.06 -0.66
CA GLU A 59 12.97 8.49 -0.92
C GLU A 59 12.26 8.93 -2.21
N THR A 60 12.40 8.16 -3.29
CA THR A 60 11.68 8.35 -4.56
C THR A 60 10.16 8.22 -4.35
N PHE A 61 9.74 7.27 -3.52
CA PHE A 61 8.32 7.10 -3.18
C PHE A 61 7.76 8.34 -2.45
N ILE A 62 8.54 8.95 -1.56
CA ILE A 62 8.18 10.17 -0.84
C ILE A 62 8.24 11.40 -1.75
N ASP A 63 9.22 11.48 -2.64
CA ASP A 63 9.38 12.57 -3.62
C ASP A 63 8.11 12.78 -4.45
N PHE A 64 7.44 11.68 -4.83
CA PHE A 64 6.20 11.70 -5.60
C PHE A 64 4.93 11.88 -4.74
N GLU A 65 5.08 12.23 -3.46
CA GLU A 65 3.97 12.42 -2.51
C GLU A 65 3.05 11.19 -2.36
N MET A 66 3.58 9.99 -2.63
CA MET A 66 2.79 8.76 -2.59
C MET A 66 2.12 8.49 -1.23
N PRO A 67 2.72 8.80 -0.06
CA PRO A 67 2.02 8.66 1.21
C PRO A 67 0.71 9.47 1.29
N GLN A 68 0.68 10.67 0.71
CA GLN A 68 -0.52 11.50 0.69
C GLN A 68 -1.50 11.06 -0.39
N ILE A 69 -0.99 10.61 -1.55
CA ILE A 69 -1.82 10.01 -2.61
C ILE A 69 -2.53 8.78 -2.06
N LEU A 70 -1.83 7.88 -1.36
CA LEU A 70 -2.40 6.70 -0.71
C LEU A 70 -3.50 7.06 0.29
N LYS A 71 -3.37 8.13 1.06
CA LYS A 71 -4.46 8.59 1.95
C LYS A 71 -5.72 8.98 1.19
N LYS A 72 -5.61 9.48 -0.05
CA LYS A 72 -6.77 9.82 -0.90
C LYS A 72 -7.36 8.62 -1.62
N ILE A 73 -6.54 7.66 -2.06
CA ILE A 73 -6.98 6.57 -2.95
C ILE A 73 -7.19 5.23 -2.26
N ASN A 74 -6.70 5.06 -1.03
CA ASN A 74 -6.80 3.78 -0.33
C ASN A 74 -8.23 3.55 0.20
N PHE A 75 -9.00 2.82 -0.59
CA PHE A 75 -10.37 2.39 -0.27
C PHE A 75 -10.45 0.90 0.07
N THR A 76 -9.35 0.27 0.51
CA THR A 76 -9.35 -1.15 0.87
C THR A 76 -10.16 -1.43 2.14
N TYR A 77 -10.70 -2.64 2.25
CA TYR A 77 -11.59 -3.04 3.36
C TYR A 77 -10.86 -3.79 4.48
N SER A 78 -9.64 -4.24 4.24
CA SER A 78 -8.87 -5.08 5.16
C SER A 78 -7.44 -4.60 5.34
N GLU A 79 -6.86 -4.88 6.50
CA GLU A 79 -5.42 -4.59 6.76
C GLU A 79 -4.50 -5.39 5.83
N ILE A 80 -4.95 -6.56 5.39
CA ILE A 80 -4.25 -7.37 4.38
C ILE A 80 -4.20 -6.60 3.05
N GLY A 81 -5.30 -5.97 2.65
CA GLY A 81 -5.39 -5.07 1.51
C GLY A 81 -4.44 -3.87 1.62
N ASN A 82 -4.41 -3.20 2.79
CA ASN A 82 -3.51 -2.08 3.07
C ASN A 82 -2.03 -2.44 2.88
N GLU A 83 -1.58 -3.50 3.56
CA GLU A 83 -0.19 -3.98 3.51
C GLU A 83 0.19 -4.47 2.11
N TYR A 84 -0.73 -5.17 1.44
CA TYR A 84 -0.53 -5.64 0.07
C TYR A 84 -0.40 -4.45 -0.89
N LEU A 85 -1.29 -3.47 -0.82
CA LEU A 85 -1.28 -2.25 -1.62
C LEU A 85 0.06 -1.52 -1.49
N TYR A 86 0.51 -1.27 -0.26
CA TYR A 86 1.78 -0.57 -0.03
C TYR A 86 2.95 -1.33 -0.65
N ASN A 87 3.01 -2.66 -0.48
CA ASN A 87 4.10 -3.46 -1.03
C ASN A 87 4.12 -3.50 -2.56
N LEU A 88 2.97 -3.40 -3.24
CA LEU A 88 2.91 -3.42 -4.71
C LEU A 88 3.73 -2.29 -5.35
N PHE A 89 3.86 -1.14 -4.68
CA PHE A 89 4.65 -0.01 -5.19
C PHE A 89 6.15 -0.30 -5.24
N PHE A 90 6.64 -1.22 -4.41
CA PHE A 90 8.05 -1.56 -4.32
C PHE A 90 8.42 -2.82 -5.12
N ARG A 91 7.45 -3.45 -5.79
CA ARG A 91 7.71 -4.63 -6.63
C ARG A 91 8.18 -4.22 -8.00
N GLU A 92 9.05 -5.02 -8.59
CA GLU A 92 9.49 -4.82 -9.97
C GLU A 92 8.39 -5.18 -10.97
N ASN A 93 7.77 -6.35 -10.80
CA ASN A 93 6.78 -6.89 -11.72
C ASN A 93 5.44 -7.12 -11.02
N ASN A 94 4.45 -6.29 -11.37
CA ASN A 94 3.05 -6.48 -10.98
C ASN A 94 2.28 -7.09 -12.14
N ASN A 95 1.46 -8.11 -11.87
CA ASN A 95 0.68 -8.78 -12.90
C ASN A 95 -0.63 -8.00 -13.17
N LEU A 96 -0.52 -6.98 -14.03
CA LEU A 96 -1.63 -6.09 -14.38
C LEU A 96 -2.77 -6.84 -15.10
N ASP A 97 -2.44 -7.84 -15.93
CA ASP A 97 -3.45 -8.67 -16.62
C ASP A 97 -4.34 -9.43 -15.63
N THR A 98 -3.75 -9.92 -14.54
CA THR A 98 -4.50 -10.57 -13.45
C THR A 98 -5.39 -9.58 -12.73
N GLN A 99 -4.92 -8.35 -12.49
CA GLN A 99 -5.73 -7.29 -11.88
C GLN A 99 -6.95 -6.99 -12.76
N GLU A 100 -6.76 -6.76 -14.06
CA GLU A 100 -7.88 -6.49 -14.99
C GLU A 100 -8.86 -7.66 -15.09
N SER A 101 -8.36 -8.90 -15.17
CA SER A 101 -9.22 -10.09 -15.20
C SER A 101 -10.13 -10.20 -13.97
N ILE A 102 -9.62 -9.83 -12.79
CA ILE A 102 -10.41 -9.78 -11.55
C ILE A 102 -11.41 -8.62 -11.61
N ILE A 103 -10.99 -7.42 -12.02
CA ILE A 103 -11.83 -6.23 -12.16
C ILE A 103 -13.01 -6.50 -13.10
N ASP A 104 -12.77 -7.17 -14.23
CA ASP A 104 -13.80 -7.56 -15.18
C ASP A 104 -14.84 -8.50 -14.56
N LYS A 105 -14.39 -9.49 -13.79
CA LYS A 105 -15.28 -10.39 -13.03
C LYS A 105 -16.09 -9.63 -11.98
N LEU A 106 -15.55 -8.54 -11.41
CA LEU A 106 -16.22 -7.67 -10.44
C LEU A 106 -17.27 -6.72 -11.08
N ASN A 107 -17.38 -6.64 -12.41
CA ASN A 107 -18.50 -5.95 -13.07
C ASN A 107 -19.86 -6.58 -12.74
N CYS A 108 -19.88 -7.86 -12.35
CA CYS A 108 -21.07 -8.49 -11.81
C CYS A 108 -21.38 -7.98 -10.39
N GLN A 109 -22.44 -7.17 -10.24
CA GLN A 109 -22.84 -6.57 -8.95
C GLN A 109 -23.01 -7.60 -7.82
N LYS A 110 -23.51 -8.80 -8.12
CA LYS A 110 -23.63 -9.89 -7.14
C LYS A 110 -22.27 -10.36 -6.62
N LYS A 111 -21.27 -10.48 -7.51
CA LYS A 111 -19.90 -10.88 -7.13
C LYS A 111 -19.25 -9.77 -6.30
N LEU A 112 -19.34 -8.53 -6.76
CA LEU A 112 -18.81 -7.35 -6.05
C LEU A 112 -19.36 -7.25 -4.61
N ALA A 113 -20.69 -7.32 -4.46
CA ALA A 113 -21.36 -7.23 -3.17
C ALA A 113 -20.91 -8.32 -2.19
N GLU A 114 -20.75 -9.55 -2.68
CA GLU A 114 -20.28 -10.67 -1.86
C GLU A 114 -18.80 -10.52 -1.51
N SER A 115 -17.94 -10.09 -2.44
CA SER A 115 -16.52 -9.84 -2.18
C SER A 115 -16.31 -8.81 -1.08
N ILE A 116 -16.95 -7.63 -1.22
CA ILE A 116 -16.87 -6.55 -0.23
C ILE A 116 -17.37 -7.04 1.14
N TYR A 117 -18.50 -7.76 1.15
CA TYR A 117 -19.04 -8.32 2.39
C TYR A 117 -18.10 -9.30 3.08
N GLN A 118 -17.39 -10.14 2.33
CA GLN A 118 -16.40 -11.06 2.92
C GLN A 118 -15.15 -10.32 3.39
N LEU A 119 -14.62 -9.37 2.62
CA LEU A 119 -13.45 -8.58 3.00
C LEU A 119 -13.70 -7.73 4.25
N ASN A 120 -14.88 -7.13 4.37
CA ASN A 120 -15.25 -6.35 5.57
C ASN A 120 -15.25 -7.18 6.86
N LYS A 121 -15.33 -8.53 6.79
CA LYS A 121 -15.17 -9.38 7.99
C LYS A 121 -13.73 -9.44 8.51
N LEU A 122 -12.75 -9.07 7.68
CA LEU A 122 -11.34 -8.93 8.06
C LEU A 122 -11.00 -7.55 8.59
N ASN A 123 -11.97 -6.61 8.60
CA ASN A 123 -11.81 -5.31 9.21
C ASN A 123 -11.78 -5.43 10.74
N LYS A 124 -10.67 -5.93 11.26
CA LYS A 124 -10.36 -6.16 12.68
C LYS A 124 -9.04 -5.47 13.02
N ALA A 125 -8.71 -5.39 14.31
CA ALA A 125 -7.41 -4.89 14.75
C ALA A 125 -6.26 -5.68 14.11
N TYR A 126 -5.17 -4.98 13.78
CA TYR A 126 -4.01 -5.58 13.14
C TYR A 126 -3.39 -6.70 13.98
N VAL A 127 -3.06 -7.81 13.33
CA VAL A 127 -2.27 -8.89 13.93
C VAL A 127 -1.20 -9.30 12.91
N PRO A 128 0.07 -9.38 13.34
CA PRO A 128 1.17 -9.65 12.44
C PRO A 128 1.16 -11.13 12.02
N ILE A 129 0.44 -11.47 10.95
CA ILE A 129 0.22 -12.86 10.56
C ILE A 129 1.45 -13.46 9.87
N LEU A 130 2.28 -12.66 9.20
CA LEU A 130 3.42 -13.17 8.44
C LEU A 130 4.56 -13.60 9.38
N SER A 131 4.65 -13.00 10.57
CA SER A 131 5.56 -13.41 11.65
C SER A 131 5.22 -14.75 12.30
N ILE A 132 4.15 -15.44 11.87
CA ILE A 132 3.69 -16.70 12.47
C ILE A 132 4.77 -17.79 12.49
N LYS A 133 5.65 -17.85 11.47
CA LYS A 133 6.78 -18.78 11.46
C LYS A 133 7.65 -18.65 12.72
N ARG A 134 7.97 -17.41 13.13
CA ARG A 134 8.74 -17.14 14.35
C ARG A 134 7.97 -17.57 15.59
N SER A 135 6.68 -17.27 15.65
CA SER A 135 5.82 -17.65 16.78
C SER A 135 5.69 -19.17 16.92
N LEU A 136 5.54 -19.91 15.82
CA LEU A 136 5.42 -21.37 15.81
C LEU A 136 6.72 -22.07 16.23
N LEU A 137 7.88 -21.52 15.88
CA LEU A 137 9.19 -22.06 16.27
C LEU A 137 9.49 -21.87 17.77
N ASN A 138 8.91 -20.85 18.40
CA ASN A 138 9.06 -20.61 19.84
C ASN A 138 8.28 -21.61 20.71
N ILE A 139 7.43 -22.46 20.12
CA ILE A 139 6.65 -23.44 20.88
C ILE A 139 7.56 -24.59 21.32
N SER A 140 7.78 -24.67 22.63
CA SER A 140 8.56 -25.76 23.21
C SER A 140 7.76 -27.07 23.26
N ALA A 141 8.43 -28.22 23.06
CA ALA A 141 7.84 -29.53 23.29
C ALA A 141 7.30 -29.70 24.73
N LYS A 142 7.90 -29.00 25.71
CA LYS A 142 7.47 -28.95 27.11
C LYS A 142 6.06 -28.37 27.26
N SER A 143 5.71 -27.34 26.49
CA SER A 143 4.36 -26.74 26.51
C SER A 143 3.29 -27.74 26.06
N CYS A 144 3.59 -28.58 25.07
CA CYS A 144 2.68 -29.62 24.60
C CYS A 144 2.53 -30.76 25.62
N LEU A 145 3.62 -31.16 26.27
CA LEU A 145 3.60 -32.19 27.33
C LEU A 145 2.79 -31.73 28.54
N LEU A 146 2.97 -30.47 28.97
CA LEU A 146 2.20 -29.86 30.05
C LEU A 146 0.70 -29.80 29.71
N ALA A 147 0.34 -29.35 28.51
CA ALA A 147 -1.06 -29.33 28.07
C ALA A 147 -1.68 -30.75 28.05
N GLY A 148 -0.93 -31.75 27.60
CA GLY A 148 -1.35 -33.16 27.63
C GLY A 148 -1.56 -33.70 29.05
N LEU A 149 -0.67 -33.34 29.99
CA LEU A 149 -0.78 -33.76 31.39
C LEU A 149 -2.02 -33.18 32.07
N PHE A 150 -2.29 -31.88 31.89
CA PHE A 150 -3.51 -31.25 32.45
C PHE A 150 -4.79 -31.84 31.86
N LEU A 151 -4.82 -32.17 30.56
CA LEU A 151 -5.95 -32.88 29.96
C LEU A 151 -6.20 -34.26 30.59
N ILE A 152 -5.14 -35.03 30.85
CA ILE A 152 -5.26 -36.34 31.51
C ILE A 152 -5.80 -36.17 32.92
N LEU A 153 -5.29 -35.18 33.65
CA LEU A 153 -5.76 -34.86 35.00
C LEU A 153 -7.24 -34.43 35.01
N ASP A 154 -7.69 -33.66 34.03
CA ASP A 154 -9.11 -33.29 33.87
C ASP A 154 -9.97 -34.53 33.66
N VAL A 155 -9.56 -35.45 32.78
CA VAL A 155 -10.29 -36.72 32.53
C VAL A 155 -10.33 -37.60 33.79
N VAL A 156 -9.21 -37.73 34.49
CA VAL A 156 -9.14 -38.49 35.76
C VAL A 156 -10.06 -37.88 36.80
N SER A 157 -10.12 -36.53 36.90
CA SER A 157 -11.02 -35.85 37.83
C SER A 157 -12.50 -36.16 37.53
N ILE A 158 -12.88 -36.18 36.25
CA ILE A 158 -14.25 -36.49 35.82
C ILE A 158 -14.60 -37.95 36.14
N ILE A 159 -13.69 -38.88 35.89
CA ILE A 159 -13.90 -40.30 36.22
C ILE A 159 -14.08 -40.48 37.74
N ALA A 160 -13.29 -39.79 38.56
CA ALA A 160 -13.43 -39.83 40.01
C ALA A 160 -14.80 -39.32 40.49
N ALA A 161 -15.33 -38.26 39.87
CA ALA A 161 -16.67 -37.74 40.17
C ALA A 161 -17.82 -38.65 39.72
N ILE A 162 -17.61 -39.48 38.68
CA ILE A 162 -18.58 -40.50 38.26
C ILE A 162 -18.63 -41.66 39.26
N ILE A 163 -17.49 -42.02 39.85
CA ILE A 163 -17.39 -43.09 40.86
C ILE A 163 -17.99 -42.63 42.18
N ASP A 164 -17.69 -41.40 42.60
CA ASP A 164 -18.20 -40.81 43.85
C ASP A 164 -18.49 -39.31 43.66
N ILE A 165 -19.75 -38.94 43.90
CA ILE A 165 -20.27 -37.60 43.66
C ILE A 165 -19.67 -36.54 44.60
N GLU A 166 -19.10 -36.94 45.74
CA GLU A 166 -18.42 -36.01 46.64
C GLU A 166 -17.17 -35.38 45.98
N ASN A 167 -16.61 -36.03 44.95
CA ASN A 167 -15.45 -35.55 44.20
C ASN A 167 -15.77 -34.44 43.17
N VAL A 168 -17.03 -33.99 43.05
CA VAL A 168 -17.41 -32.94 42.09
C VAL A 168 -16.64 -31.62 42.33
N TYR A 169 -16.33 -31.27 43.57
CA TYR A 169 -15.52 -30.09 43.88
C TYR A 169 -14.10 -30.18 43.30
N PHE A 170 -13.51 -31.38 43.27
CA PHE A 170 -12.18 -31.61 42.70
C PHE A 170 -12.18 -31.36 41.19
N VAL A 171 -13.24 -31.75 40.47
CA VAL A 171 -13.40 -31.44 39.03
C VAL A 171 -13.37 -29.94 38.78
N VAL A 172 -14.13 -29.16 39.57
CA VAL A 172 -14.18 -27.70 39.41
C VAL A 172 -12.79 -27.07 39.64
N ILE A 173 -12.07 -27.51 40.68
CA ILE A 173 -10.71 -27.03 40.97
C ILE A 173 -9.76 -27.38 39.82
N MET A 174 -9.81 -28.60 39.29
CA MET A 174 -8.95 -29.03 38.19
C MET A 174 -9.21 -28.25 36.90
N LEU A 175 -10.48 -28.04 36.53
CA LEU A 175 -10.83 -27.24 35.35
C LEU A 175 -10.35 -25.79 35.49
N LEU A 176 -10.44 -25.19 36.69
CA LEU A 176 -9.91 -23.86 36.97
C LEU A 176 -8.38 -23.82 36.83
N LEU A 177 -7.68 -24.83 37.35
CA LEU A 177 -6.23 -24.95 37.19
C LEU A 177 -5.84 -25.13 35.71
N SER A 178 -6.60 -25.89 34.93
CA SER A 178 -6.39 -26.05 33.49
C SER A 178 -6.59 -24.73 32.74
N ILE A 179 -7.60 -23.92 33.08
CA ILE A 179 -7.79 -22.58 32.51
C ILE A 179 -6.61 -21.66 32.88
N LEU A 180 -6.18 -21.65 34.15
CA LEU A 180 -5.04 -20.86 34.60
C LEU A 180 -3.75 -21.28 33.90
N MET A 181 -3.53 -22.59 33.74
CA MET A 181 -2.36 -23.10 33.03
C MET A 181 -2.39 -22.74 31.55
N ASN A 182 -3.56 -22.83 30.90
CA ASN A 182 -3.68 -22.44 29.50
C ASN A 182 -3.45 -20.93 29.32
N THR A 183 -3.96 -20.08 30.21
CA THR A 183 -3.68 -18.64 30.13
C THR A 183 -2.18 -18.35 30.28
N GLN A 184 -1.47 -19.02 31.20
CA GLN A 184 -0.01 -18.91 31.32
C GLN A 184 0.73 -19.40 30.08
N LEU A 185 0.34 -20.56 29.52
CA LEU A 185 0.94 -21.07 28.29
C LEU A 185 0.65 -20.17 27.09
N SER A 186 -0.56 -19.60 27.00
CA SER A 186 -0.95 -18.64 25.98
C SER A 186 -0.15 -17.34 26.10
N GLN A 187 0.11 -16.85 27.31
CA GLN A 187 0.97 -15.68 27.51
C GLN A 187 2.41 -15.93 27.05
N LYS A 188 2.96 -17.12 27.36
CA LYS A 188 4.33 -17.51 26.92
C LYS A 188 4.42 -17.74 25.41
N THR A 189 3.36 -18.22 24.78
CA THR A 189 3.30 -18.46 23.33
C THR A 189 2.92 -17.22 22.52
N GLY A 190 2.59 -16.11 23.18
CA GLY A 190 2.32 -14.82 22.53
C GLY A 190 0.97 -14.78 21.80
N LYS A 191 0.89 -13.96 20.73
CA LYS A 191 -0.35 -13.71 19.96
C LYS A 191 -0.74 -14.87 19.01
N ILE A 192 -0.32 -16.10 19.26
CA ILE A 192 -0.57 -17.26 18.37
C ILE A 192 -2.05 -17.56 18.22
N SER A 193 -2.83 -17.46 19.30
CA SER A 193 -4.29 -17.66 19.24
C SER A 193 -4.96 -16.65 18.29
N LEU A 194 -4.53 -15.39 18.31
CA LEU A 194 -4.99 -14.35 17.40
C LEU A 194 -4.56 -14.64 15.94
N GLN A 195 -3.31 -15.05 15.72
CA GLN A 195 -2.80 -15.44 14.39
C GLN A 195 -3.58 -16.64 13.84
N ILE A 196 -3.80 -17.69 14.65
CA ILE A 196 -4.61 -18.86 14.28
C ILE A 196 -6.05 -18.46 13.97
N SER A 197 -6.64 -17.55 14.75
CA SER A 197 -7.97 -17.04 14.49
C SER A 197 -8.05 -16.36 13.12
N LEU A 198 -7.05 -15.54 12.77
CA LEU A 198 -7.00 -14.89 11.47
C LEU A 198 -6.77 -15.86 10.31
N ILE A 199 -5.95 -16.90 10.47
CA ILE A 199 -5.85 -17.97 9.47
C ILE A 199 -7.23 -18.55 9.19
N ASN A 200 -7.99 -18.83 10.24
CA ASN A 200 -9.34 -19.37 10.08
C ASN A 200 -10.30 -18.37 9.42
N ASP A 201 -10.20 -17.08 9.74
CA ASP A 201 -10.99 -16.03 9.07
C ASP A 201 -10.64 -15.94 7.57
N MET A 202 -9.34 -15.94 7.23
CA MET A 202 -8.87 -15.98 5.85
C MET A 202 -9.36 -17.24 5.12
N LEU A 203 -9.33 -18.41 5.76
CA LEU A 203 -9.84 -19.66 5.18
C LEU A 203 -11.35 -19.61 4.93
N GLN A 204 -12.13 -19.04 5.86
CA GLN A 204 -13.57 -18.89 5.68
C GLN A 204 -13.92 -18.00 4.50
N ILE A 205 -13.19 -16.90 4.36
CA ILE A 205 -13.37 -15.93 3.27
C ILE A 205 -12.93 -16.55 1.94
N THR A 206 -11.75 -17.14 1.90
CA THR A 206 -11.22 -17.84 0.72
C THR A 206 -12.20 -18.90 0.22
N ASN A 207 -12.79 -19.69 1.12
CA ASN A 207 -13.82 -20.69 0.74
C ASN A 207 -15.05 -20.05 0.08
N LYS A 208 -15.45 -18.84 0.48
CA LYS A 208 -16.55 -18.11 -0.15
C LYS A 208 -16.11 -17.51 -1.49
N LEU A 209 -14.93 -16.90 -1.56
CA LEU A 209 -14.38 -16.31 -2.78
C LEU A 209 -14.15 -17.34 -3.88
N LEU A 210 -13.63 -18.54 -3.54
CA LEU A 210 -13.46 -19.65 -4.48
C LEU A 210 -14.79 -20.11 -5.10
N LYS A 211 -15.90 -20.06 -4.36
CA LYS A 211 -17.23 -20.42 -4.86
C LYS A 211 -17.81 -19.40 -5.84
N ILE A 212 -17.39 -18.14 -5.74
CA ILE A 212 -17.87 -17.05 -6.60
C ILE A 212 -17.07 -17.02 -7.92
N ASN A 213 -15.96 -17.75 -7.99
CA ASN A 213 -15.05 -17.81 -9.13
C ASN A 213 -14.62 -16.39 -9.57
N ILE A 214 -13.86 -15.72 -8.70
CA ILE A 214 -13.35 -14.37 -8.91
C ILE A 214 -11.90 -14.38 -9.43
N TYR A 215 -11.10 -15.37 -9.04
CA TYR A 215 -9.70 -15.47 -9.47
C TYR A 215 -9.59 -16.08 -10.87
N PRO A 216 -8.57 -15.73 -11.68
CA PRO A 216 -8.22 -16.46 -12.90
C PRO A 216 -7.90 -17.94 -12.61
N ASP A 217 -8.03 -18.83 -13.60
CA ASP A 217 -7.94 -20.28 -13.40
C ASP A 217 -6.59 -20.72 -12.81
N SER A 218 -5.49 -20.10 -13.25
CA SER A 218 -4.14 -20.33 -12.71
C SER A 218 -4.07 -20.04 -11.21
N ASN A 219 -4.51 -18.86 -10.78
CA ASN A 219 -4.55 -18.46 -9.38
C ASN A 219 -5.54 -19.30 -8.57
N GLN A 220 -6.68 -19.68 -9.16
CA GLN A 220 -7.72 -20.42 -8.47
C GLN A 220 -7.23 -21.81 -8.04
N THR A 221 -6.44 -22.49 -8.86
CA THR A 221 -5.84 -23.79 -8.49
C THR A 221 -4.83 -23.66 -7.35
N LEU A 222 -3.95 -22.65 -7.40
CA LEU A 222 -2.98 -22.36 -6.35
C LEU A 222 -3.66 -22.05 -5.01
N VAL A 223 -4.64 -21.15 -5.03
CA VAL A 223 -5.42 -20.77 -3.84
C VAL A 223 -6.19 -21.97 -3.30
N MET A 224 -6.78 -22.81 -4.17
CA MET A 224 -7.48 -24.01 -3.75
C MET A 224 -6.54 -25.01 -3.05
N ASN A 225 -5.35 -25.23 -3.58
CA ASN A 225 -4.36 -26.15 -2.99
C ASN A 225 -3.93 -25.68 -1.59
N SER A 226 -3.52 -24.41 -1.46
CA SER A 226 -3.14 -23.83 -0.16
C SER A 226 -4.31 -23.79 0.82
N PHE A 227 -5.53 -23.52 0.35
CA PHE A 227 -6.75 -23.62 1.15
C PHE A 227 -6.98 -25.02 1.70
N ILE A 228 -6.88 -26.06 0.87
CA ILE A 228 -7.07 -27.47 1.28
C ILE A 228 -6.02 -27.86 2.32
N HIS A 229 -4.76 -27.49 2.10
CA HIS A 229 -3.65 -27.80 2.99
C HIS A 229 -3.86 -27.19 4.38
N LEU A 230 -4.07 -25.87 4.45
CA LEU A 230 -4.29 -25.15 5.70
C LEU A 230 -5.56 -25.64 6.40
N LYS A 231 -6.68 -25.82 5.69
CA LYS A 231 -7.93 -26.33 6.28
C LYS A 231 -7.75 -27.71 6.90
N LYS A 232 -6.96 -28.60 6.29
CA LYS A 232 -6.63 -29.92 6.87
C LYS A 232 -5.83 -29.79 8.17
N MET A 233 -4.94 -28.80 8.25
CA MET A 233 -4.16 -28.54 9.45
C MET A 233 -4.98 -27.88 10.55
N THR A 234 -5.87 -26.93 10.22
CA THR A 234 -6.68 -26.13 11.14
C THR A 234 -8.10 -26.66 11.37
N LYS A 235 -8.41 -27.89 10.92
CA LYS A 235 -9.77 -28.47 10.89
C LYS A 235 -10.60 -28.22 12.15
N THR A 236 -10.02 -28.44 13.34
CA THR A 236 -10.71 -28.25 14.62
C THR A 236 -11.12 -26.79 14.78
N THR A 237 -10.17 -25.86 14.83
CA THR A 237 -10.47 -24.45 15.06
C THR A 237 -11.21 -23.77 13.91
N TYR A 238 -11.08 -24.27 12.68
CA TYR A 238 -11.88 -23.82 11.55
C TYR A 238 -13.38 -23.97 11.83
N TYR A 239 -13.81 -25.13 12.35
CA TYR A 239 -15.22 -25.35 12.69
C TYR A 239 -15.63 -24.60 13.97
N PHE A 240 -14.78 -24.51 14.99
CA PHE A 240 -15.06 -23.66 16.17
C PHE A 240 -15.27 -22.20 15.77
N ASN A 241 -14.42 -21.64 14.91
CA ASN A 241 -14.56 -20.25 14.44
C ASN A 241 -15.77 -20.07 13.51
N LYS A 242 -16.26 -21.12 12.85
CA LYS A 242 -17.50 -21.04 12.06
C LYS A 242 -18.73 -20.92 12.97
N ILE A 243 -18.70 -21.54 14.15
CA ILE A 243 -19.79 -21.51 15.14
C ILE A 243 -19.77 -20.20 15.94
N LYS A 244 -18.62 -19.51 16.06
CA LYS A 244 -18.52 -18.15 16.65
C LYS A 244 -19.45 -17.10 16.03
N GLN A 245 -20.06 -17.36 14.87
CA GLN A 245 -21.06 -16.47 14.25
C GLN A 245 -22.44 -16.51 14.94
N PHE A 246 -22.69 -17.52 15.78
CA PHE A 246 -23.82 -17.57 16.70
C PHE A 246 -23.29 -17.10 18.06
N ASP A 247 -24.01 -16.23 18.78
CA ASP A 247 -23.61 -15.50 20.00
C ASP A 247 -23.20 -16.36 21.23
N ILE A 248 -22.72 -17.58 21.01
CA ILE A 248 -22.17 -18.58 21.95
C ILE A 248 -20.65 -18.35 22.19
N PHE A 249 -20.15 -17.14 21.90
CA PHE A 249 -18.73 -16.82 21.87
C PHE A 249 -18.00 -17.23 23.16
N ASN A 250 -18.58 -16.93 24.33
CA ASN A 250 -17.96 -17.20 25.63
C ASN A 250 -17.81 -18.69 25.94
N ILE A 251 -18.77 -19.52 25.52
CA ILE A 251 -18.72 -20.98 25.75
C ILE A 251 -17.66 -21.62 24.87
N LEU A 252 -17.55 -21.19 23.60
CA LEU A 252 -16.54 -21.73 22.69
C LEU A 252 -15.11 -21.36 23.10
N GLU A 253 -14.90 -20.17 23.64
CA GLU A 253 -13.60 -19.77 24.18
C GLU A 253 -13.25 -20.54 25.45
N LEU A 254 -14.23 -20.78 26.32
CA LEU A 254 -14.05 -21.66 27.47
C LEU A 254 -13.65 -23.08 27.02
N MET A 255 -14.32 -23.65 26.01
CA MET A 255 -13.97 -24.96 25.47
C MET A 255 -12.56 -24.97 24.86
N LYS A 256 -12.19 -23.96 24.08
CA LYS A 256 -10.82 -23.84 23.55
C LYS A 256 -9.79 -23.78 24.67
N SER A 257 -10.13 -23.09 25.76
CA SER A 257 -9.28 -22.96 26.93
C SER A 257 -9.10 -24.30 27.64
N LEU A 258 -10.19 -24.97 27.99
CA LEU A 258 -10.17 -26.26 28.69
C LEU A 258 -9.44 -27.35 27.90
N PHE A 259 -9.65 -27.41 26.59
CA PHE A 259 -9.05 -28.46 25.76
C PHE A 259 -7.70 -28.09 25.15
N PHE A 260 -7.09 -26.96 25.54
CA PHE A 260 -5.81 -26.46 25.01
C PHE A 260 -5.74 -26.48 23.46
N ILE A 261 -6.88 -26.21 22.80
CA ILE A 261 -7.07 -26.47 21.35
C ILE A 261 -6.04 -25.70 20.52
N ASP A 262 -5.83 -24.42 20.85
CA ASP A 262 -4.93 -23.54 20.11
C ASP A 262 -3.46 -24.00 20.23
N ILE A 263 -3.06 -24.55 21.39
CA ILE A 263 -1.69 -25.08 21.61
C ILE A 263 -1.46 -26.35 20.77
N PHE A 264 -2.38 -27.32 20.82
CA PHE A 264 -2.24 -28.54 20.01
C PHE A 264 -2.25 -28.23 18.52
N GLN A 265 -3.08 -27.28 18.09
CA GLN A 265 -3.05 -26.82 16.71
C GLN A 265 -1.72 -26.15 16.36
N ALA A 266 -1.20 -25.28 17.22
CA ALA A 266 0.04 -24.60 16.96
C ALA A 266 1.21 -25.58 16.84
N VAL A 267 1.26 -26.64 17.65
CA VAL A 267 2.23 -27.75 17.50
C VAL A 267 2.04 -28.50 16.17
N LYS A 268 0.79 -28.72 15.75
CA LYS A 268 0.52 -29.36 14.45
C LYS A 268 1.01 -28.49 13.28
N LEU A 269 0.82 -27.18 13.35
CA LEU A 269 1.34 -26.22 12.38
C LEU A 269 2.87 -26.15 12.42
N SER A 270 3.47 -26.23 13.62
CA SER A 270 4.93 -26.16 13.79
C SER A 270 5.70 -27.35 13.20
N ARG A 271 5.03 -28.47 12.95
CA ARG A 271 5.63 -29.61 12.23
C ARG A 271 5.86 -29.35 10.74
N LYS A 272 5.14 -28.38 10.15
CA LYS A 272 5.22 -28.04 8.73
C LYS A 272 5.27 -26.53 8.51
N VAL A 273 6.08 -25.82 9.32
CA VAL A 273 6.12 -24.35 9.35
C VAL A 273 6.34 -23.74 7.97
N ASP A 274 7.26 -24.26 7.17
CA ASP A 274 7.56 -23.68 5.85
C ASP A 274 6.38 -23.81 4.89
N GLN A 275 5.71 -24.97 4.89
CA GLN A 275 4.50 -25.18 4.10
C GLN A 275 3.37 -24.24 4.56
N VAL A 276 3.18 -24.11 5.88
CA VAL A 276 2.17 -23.21 6.47
C VAL A 276 2.45 -21.76 6.08
N GLN A 277 3.70 -21.30 6.15
CA GLN A 277 4.08 -19.95 5.77
C GLN A 277 3.77 -19.69 4.29
N ASN A 278 4.13 -20.62 3.40
CA ASN A 278 3.87 -20.50 1.97
C ASN A 278 2.37 -20.47 1.68
N ASP A 279 1.58 -21.36 2.28
CA ASP A 279 0.13 -21.39 2.08
C ASP A 279 -0.54 -20.11 2.61
N ILE A 280 -0.07 -19.57 3.75
CA ILE A 280 -0.54 -18.28 4.29
C ILE A 280 -0.22 -17.15 3.32
N MET A 281 0.99 -17.12 2.78
CA MET A 281 1.42 -16.11 1.81
C MET A 281 0.51 -16.10 0.57
N VAL A 282 0.21 -17.28 0.01
CA VAL A 282 -0.69 -17.42 -1.15
C VAL A 282 -2.08 -16.87 -0.83
N LEU A 283 -2.66 -17.21 0.32
CA LEU A 283 -3.98 -16.69 0.70
C LEU A 283 -3.93 -15.17 0.95
N TYR A 284 -2.90 -14.70 1.65
CA TYR A 284 -2.70 -13.29 1.97
C TYR A 284 -2.61 -12.44 0.71
N GLU A 285 -1.80 -12.86 -0.26
CA GLU A 285 -1.63 -12.18 -1.55
C GLU A 285 -2.92 -12.13 -2.37
N ASN A 286 -3.65 -13.25 -2.47
CA ASN A 286 -4.86 -13.29 -3.28
C ASN A 286 -6.04 -12.56 -2.61
N ILE A 287 -6.08 -12.48 -1.28
CA ILE A 287 -7.04 -11.63 -0.55
C ILE A 287 -6.69 -10.16 -0.75
N GLY A 288 -5.42 -9.78 -0.56
CA GLY A 288 -4.94 -8.41 -0.76
C GLY A 288 -5.14 -7.92 -2.20
N LEU A 289 -4.85 -8.78 -3.19
CA LEU A 289 -5.06 -8.49 -4.60
C LEU A 289 -6.52 -8.19 -4.92
N LEU A 290 -7.45 -8.98 -4.37
CA LEU A 290 -8.89 -8.74 -4.56
C LEU A 290 -9.31 -7.39 -3.98
N ASP A 291 -8.82 -7.06 -2.77
CA ASP A 291 -9.12 -5.80 -2.09
C ASP A 291 -8.61 -4.59 -2.91
N VAL A 292 -7.37 -4.68 -3.41
CA VAL A 292 -6.79 -3.69 -4.33
C VAL A 292 -7.58 -3.56 -5.64
N CYS A 293 -8.04 -4.66 -6.23
CA CYS A 293 -8.86 -4.61 -7.45
C CYS A 293 -10.19 -3.88 -7.23
N ILE A 294 -10.81 -4.07 -6.06
CA ILE A 294 -12.04 -3.34 -5.68
C ILE A 294 -11.71 -1.85 -5.51
N MET A 295 -10.61 -1.52 -4.84
CA MET A 295 -10.12 -0.14 -4.71
C MET A 295 -9.88 0.53 -6.07
N ILE A 296 -9.18 -0.15 -7.00
CA ILE A 296 -8.94 0.33 -8.37
C ILE A 296 -10.26 0.69 -9.05
N LYS A 297 -11.28 -0.17 -8.92
CA LYS A 297 -12.60 0.07 -9.49
C LYS A 297 -13.30 1.29 -8.88
N VAL A 298 -13.14 1.52 -7.57
CA VAL A 298 -13.63 2.75 -6.90
C VAL A 298 -12.91 3.98 -7.46
N ILE A 299 -11.58 3.97 -7.52
CA ILE A 299 -10.78 5.10 -8.03
C ILE A 299 -11.22 5.48 -9.44
N ARG A 300 -11.36 4.49 -10.35
CA ARG A 300 -11.81 4.70 -11.73
C ARG A 300 -13.21 5.29 -11.85
N SER A 301 -14.05 5.17 -10.81
CA SER A 301 -15.38 5.76 -10.77
C SER A 301 -15.45 7.16 -10.15
N LEU A 302 -14.48 7.50 -9.29
CA LEU A 302 -14.45 8.78 -8.57
C LEU A 302 -13.63 9.85 -9.26
N TYR A 303 -12.62 9.45 -10.03
CA TYR A 303 -11.64 10.35 -10.62
C TYR A 303 -11.52 10.15 -12.13
N ASP A 304 -11.19 11.24 -12.83
CA ASP A 304 -10.84 11.22 -14.25
C ASP A 304 -9.52 10.46 -14.43
N THR A 305 -9.61 9.18 -14.78
CA THR A 305 -8.47 8.29 -14.94
C THR A 305 -8.52 7.58 -16.28
N CYS A 306 -7.36 7.16 -16.76
CA CYS A 306 -7.23 6.28 -17.93
C CYS A 306 -6.51 4.98 -17.58
N ILE A 307 -6.70 3.98 -18.43
CA ILE A 307 -5.91 2.75 -18.42
C ILE A 307 -4.64 3.01 -19.26
N PRO A 308 -3.44 2.96 -18.65
CA PRO A 308 -2.18 3.20 -19.35
C PRO A 308 -1.87 2.20 -20.46
N ILE A 309 -1.10 2.63 -21.46
CA ILE A 309 -0.57 1.77 -22.54
C ILE A 309 0.94 1.62 -22.38
N ILE A 310 1.41 0.36 -22.31
CA ILE A 310 2.83 0.06 -22.24
C ILE A 310 3.43 0.11 -23.65
N LEU A 311 4.46 0.94 -23.83
CA LEU A 311 5.20 1.12 -25.09
C LEU A 311 6.43 0.22 -25.16
N LYS A 312 6.87 -0.08 -26.39
CA LYS A 312 8.12 -0.82 -26.66
C LYS A 312 9.31 0.11 -26.83
N ASP A 313 9.07 1.31 -27.33
CA ASP A 313 10.06 2.37 -27.50
C ASP A 313 10.13 3.27 -26.27
N GLU A 314 11.29 3.88 -26.06
CA GLU A 314 11.68 4.60 -24.83
C GLU A 314 11.04 5.98 -24.77
N ARG A 315 9.75 6.01 -24.45
CA ARG A 315 8.95 7.22 -24.49
C ARG A 315 7.92 7.27 -23.36
N VAL A 316 7.62 8.47 -22.90
CA VAL A 316 6.52 8.76 -21.99
C VAL A 316 5.63 9.82 -22.62
N GLU A 317 4.34 9.49 -22.81
CA GLU A 317 3.30 10.37 -23.32
C GLU A 317 2.21 10.52 -22.28
N ILE A 318 1.88 11.76 -21.94
CA ILE A 318 0.76 12.05 -21.05
C ILE A 318 -0.09 13.17 -21.68
N VAL A 319 -1.40 12.94 -21.75
CA VAL A 319 -2.38 13.90 -22.28
C VAL A 319 -3.29 14.33 -21.16
N GLU A 320 -3.35 15.64 -20.93
CA GLU A 320 -4.15 16.24 -19.85
C GLU A 320 -3.89 15.58 -18.47
N GLY A 321 -2.62 15.29 -18.17
CA GLY A 321 -2.19 14.70 -16.90
C GLY A 321 -2.25 15.69 -15.74
N TYR A 322 -2.56 15.20 -14.55
CA TYR A 322 -2.62 16.01 -13.34
C TYR A 322 -2.15 15.27 -12.09
N HIS A 323 -1.80 16.05 -11.06
CA HIS A 323 -1.42 15.53 -9.76
C HIS A 323 -2.62 15.49 -8.82
N LEU A 324 -3.01 14.29 -8.34
CA LEU A 324 -4.23 14.07 -7.53
C LEU A 324 -4.36 14.96 -6.28
N LEU A 325 -3.24 15.32 -5.67
CA LEU A 325 -3.25 16.14 -4.45
C LEU A 325 -3.72 17.59 -4.68
N ILE A 326 -3.68 18.07 -5.92
CA ILE A 326 -4.09 19.44 -6.26
C ILE A 326 -5.61 19.46 -6.49
N GLU A 327 -6.32 20.36 -5.82
CA GLU A 327 -7.79 20.42 -5.89
C GLU A 327 -8.30 20.91 -7.26
N LYS A 328 -7.65 21.92 -7.84
CA LYS A 328 -7.97 22.49 -9.15
C LYS A 328 -6.74 22.46 -10.04
N PRO A 329 -6.31 21.26 -10.50
CA PRO A 329 -5.07 21.13 -11.23
C PRO A 329 -5.20 21.69 -12.64
N ILE A 330 -4.14 22.35 -13.11
CA ILE A 330 -3.98 22.64 -14.52
C ILE A 330 -3.38 21.39 -15.19
N LYS A 331 -4.17 20.82 -16.11
CA LYS A 331 -3.83 19.57 -16.80
C LYS A 331 -2.75 19.85 -17.84
N ASN A 332 -1.70 19.02 -17.85
CA ASN A 332 -0.54 19.20 -18.73
C ASN A 332 -0.43 18.06 -19.75
N THR A 333 -0.02 18.40 -20.97
CA THR A 333 0.20 17.43 -22.06
C THR A 333 1.65 17.50 -22.50
N VAL A 334 2.35 16.36 -22.51
CA VAL A 334 3.75 16.29 -22.92
C VAL A 334 4.08 14.93 -23.53
N VAL A 335 5.01 14.94 -24.48
CA VAL A 335 5.64 13.75 -25.06
C VAL A 335 7.14 13.86 -24.85
N ILE A 336 7.72 12.91 -24.15
CA ILE A 336 9.14 12.88 -23.78
C ILE A 336 9.76 11.63 -24.38
N SER A 337 10.74 11.82 -25.27
CA SER A 337 11.44 10.73 -25.97
C SER A 337 12.95 10.80 -25.81
N ASN A 338 13.47 11.92 -25.32
CA ASN A 338 14.89 12.14 -25.08
C ASN A 338 15.11 12.66 -23.66
N ASP A 339 16.38 12.79 -23.28
CA ASP A 339 16.74 13.62 -22.13
C ASP A 339 16.10 15.01 -22.25
N THR A 340 15.71 15.58 -21.12
CA THR A 340 14.90 16.79 -21.08
C THR A 340 15.39 17.77 -20.02
N ILE A 341 15.48 19.04 -20.39
CA ILE A 341 15.68 20.15 -19.45
C ILE A 341 14.39 20.98 -19.39
N VAL A 342 13.90 21.20 -18.17
CA VAL A 342 12.71 22.00 -17.87
C VAL A 342 13.12 23.28 -17.16
N THR A 343 12.95 24.42 -17.81
CA THR A 343 13.26 25.75 -17.26
C THR A 343 12.02 26.48 -16.75
N GLY A 344 12.23 27.51 -15.94
CA GLY A 344 11.15 28.37 -15.46
C GLY A 344 11.48 28.98 -14.11
N SER A 345 10.73 30.01 -13.73
CA SER A 345 10.87 30.68 -12.45
C SER A 345 10.50 29.78 -11.27
N ASN A 346 10.85 30.19 -10.05
CA ASN A 346 10.35 29.51 -8.85
C ASN A 346 8.83 29.69 -8.74
N ALA A 347 8.15 28.67 -8.22
CA ALA A 347 6.68 28.60 -8.12
C ALA A 347 5.91 28.49 -9.46
N SER A 348 6.57 28.37 -10.61
CA SER A 348 5.91 28.21 -11.92
C SER A 348 5.32 26.81 -12.20
N GLY A 349 5.61 25.82 -11.36
CA GLY A 349 5.04 24.45 -11.46
C GLY A 349 6.01 23.34 -11.83
N LYS A 350 7.31 23.63 -12.01
CA LYS A 350 8.37 22.67 -12.38
C LYS A 350 8.39 21.39 -11.51
N SER A 351 8.54 21.54 -10.20
CA SER A 351 8.60 20.40 -9.27
C SER A 351 7.28 19.63 -9.26
N THR A 352 6.14 20.33 -9.33
CA THR A 352 4.81 19.72 -9.43
C THR A 352 4.67 18.86 -10.68
N PHE A 353 5.22 19.30 -11.81
CA PHE A 353 5.23 18.53 -13.05
C PHE A 353 6.06 17.25 -12.93
N LEU A 354 7.27 17.31 -12.36
CA LEU A 354 8.08 16.10 -12.14
C LEU A 354 7.36 15.10 -11.24
N LYS A 355 6.79 15.57 -10.13
CA LYS A 355 6.00 14.73 -9.23
C LYS A 355 4.79 14.11 -9.93
N MET A 356 4.08 14.90 -10.74
CA MET A 356 2.93 14.44 -11.50
C MET A 356 3.31 13.31 -12.45
N LEU A 357 4.42 13.47 -13.18
CA LEU A 357 4.90 12.45 -14.12
C LEU A 357 5.34 11.18 -13.38
N GLY A 358 6.15 11.33 -12.32
CA GLY A 358 6.65 10.21 -11.51
C GLY A 358 5.54 9.43 -10.81
N ALA A 359 4.59 10.12 -10.19
CA ALA A 359 3.44 9.51 -9.54
C ALA A 359 2.55 8.75 -10.54
N ASN A 360 2.24 9.35 -11.70
CA ASN A 360 1.42 8.69 -12.73
C ASN A 360 2.10 7.46 -13.32
N LEU A 361 3.42 7.51 -13.55
CA LEU A 361 4.18 6.36 -14.00
C LEU A 361 4.20 5.23 -12.96
N LEU A 362 4.41 5.57 -11.69
CA LEU A 362 4.40 4.60 -10.60
C LEU A 362 3.02 3.96 -10.43
N LEU A 363 1.94 4.76 -10.45
CA LEU A 363 0.56 4.26 -10.42
C LEU A 363 0.23 3.38 -11.63
N ALA A 364 0.73 3.72 -12.82
CA ALA A 364 0.54 2.91 -14.02
C ALA A 364 1.18 1.52 -13.87
N LYS A 365 2.43 1.46 -13.40
CA LYS A 365 3.17 0.21 -13.16
C LYS A 365 2.60 -0.65 -12.04
N THR A 366 1.83 -0.06 -11.12
CA THR A 366 1.37 -0.74 -9.91
C THR A 366 -0.12 -1.10 -9.95
N LEU A 367 -0.96 -0.18 -10.40
CA LEU A 367 -2.43 -0.25 -10.31
C LEU A 367 -3.13 -0.18 -11.68
N ASN A 368 -2.36 -0.08 -12.77
CA ASN A 368 -2.90 0.11 -14.12
C ASN A 368 -3.84 1.32 -14.23
N ILE A 369 -3.50 2.42 -13.56
CA ILE A 369 -4.24 3.69 -13.55
C ILE A 369 -3.26 4.84 -13.77
N SER A 370 -3.70 5.85 -14.52
CA SER A 370 -3.08 7.18 -14.55
C SER A 370 -4.16 8.27 -14.43
N PHE A 371 -3.87 9.33 -13.68
CA PHE A 371 -4.67 10.55 -13.54
C PHE A 371 -4.42 11.47 -14.74
N ALA A 372 -4.90 11.03 -15.88
CA ALA A 372 -4.74 11.68 -17.18
C ALA A 372 -5.88 11.24 -18.12
N LYS A 373 -6.06 11.97 -19.21
CA LYS A 373 -6.95 11.56 -20.31
C LYS A 373 -6.37 10.37 -21.07
N GLU A 374 -5.07 10.41 -21.35
CA GLU A 374 -4.31 9.30 -21.93
C GLU A 374 -2.91 9.25 -21.32
N PHE A 375 -2.39 8.04 -21.12
CA PHE A 375 -1.03 7.82 -20.63
C PHE A 375 -0.38 6.64 -21.35
N LYS A 376 0.77 6.85 -21.98
CA LYS A 376 1.57 5.81 -22.61
C LYS A 376 2.98 5.88 -22.10
N TYR A 377 3.60 4.75 -21.80
CA TYR A 377 4.91 4.76 -21.16
C TYR A 377 5.73 3.54 -21.49
N TYR A 378 7.05 3.72 -21.60
CA TYR A 378 8.01 2.65 -21.47
C TYR A 378 8.25 2.30 -19.99
N PRO A 379 8.37 1.01 -19.61
CA PRO A 379 8.41 0.58 -18.21
C PRO A 379 9.79 0.81 -17.56
N PHE A 380 10.27 2.05 -17.54
CA PHE A 380 11.51 2.46 -16.89
C PHE A 380 11.55 2.08 -15.41
N ALA A 381 12.74 1.76 -14.89
CA ALA A 381 12.98 1.87 -13.45
C ALA A 381 12.88 3.35 -13.03
N LEU A 382 12.55 3.64 -11.76
CA LEU A 382 12.30 5.01 -11.30
C LEU A 382 13.27 5.41 -10.22
N ILE A 383 13.88 6.58 -10.37
CA ILE A 383 14.67 7.21 -9.31
C ILE A 383 14.54 8.74 -9.41
N SER A 384 14.52 9.41 -8.26
CA SER A 384 14.37 10.86 -8.22
C SER A 384 15.22 11.54 -7.16
N SER A 385 15.40 12.85 -7.35
CA SER A 385 15.93 13.79 -6.36
C SER A 385 15.09 15.07 -6.43
N ILE A 386 13.95 15.11 -5.72
CA ILE A 386 13.00 16.25 -5.73
C ILE A 386 12.87 16.90 -4.35
N HIS A 387 12.64 16.09 -3.31
CA HIS A 387 12.38 16.55 -1.96
C HIS A 387 13.40 16.01 -0.98
N MET A 388 14.42 16.82 -0.72
CA MET A 388 15.26 16.59 0.45
C MET A 388 14.72 17.40 1.62
N LYS A 389 14.26 16.69 2.64
CA LYS A 389 14.04 17.26 3.97
C LYS A 389 15.27 16.98 4.83
N ASP A 390 15.55 17.92 5.73
CA ASP A 390 16.61 17.80 6.71
C ASP A 390 16.48 16.50 7.50
N ASP A 391 17.62 15.85 7.72
CA ASP A 391 17.74 14.75 8.65
C ASP A 391 18.54 15.22 9.87
N ILE A 392 17.85 15.92 10.76
CA ILE A 392 18.42 16.47 12.00
C ILE A 392 19.06 15.36 12.85
N MET A 393 18.56 14.12 12.72
CA MET A 393 19.01 12.98 13.53
C MET A 393 20.37 12.43 13.07
N ASN A 394 20.64 12.43 11.76
CA ASN A 394 21.89 11.90 11.22
C ASN A 394 23.04 12.92 11.16
N GLY A 395 22.78 14.20 11.44
CA GLY A 395 23.78 15.26 11.48
C GLY A 395 24.44 15.60 10.13
N ASP A 396 24.03 14.95 9.05
CA ASP A 396 24.43 15.30 7.69
C ASP A 396 23.76 16.62 7.28
N SER A 397 24.54 17.53 6.69
CA SER A 397 23.97 18.72 6.08
C SER A 397 23.14 18.35 4.85
N PHE A 398 22.13 19.17 4.52
CA PHE A 398 21.32 19.05 3.30
C PHE A 398 22.17 18.78 2.06
N TYR A 399 23.27 19.53 1.91
CA TYR A 399 24.20 19.42 0.79
C TYR A 399 24.86 18.03 0.66
N VAL A 400 25.32 17.46 1.78
CA VAL A 400 25.98 16.14 1.76
C VAL A 400 24.98 15.03 1.40
N LYS A 401 23.75 15.13 1.91
CA LYS A 401 22.67 14.21 1.54
C LYS A 401 22.35 14.30 0.05
N GLU A 402 22.31 15.51 -0.50
CA GLU A 402 22.06 15.74 -1.92
C GLU A 402 23.15 15.13 -2.82
N ILE A 403 24.42 15.31 -2.47
CA ILE A 403 25.53 14.66 -3.18
C ILE A 403 25.43 13.13 -3.10
N LYS A 404 25.15 12.58 -1.92
CA LYS A 404 24.99 11.12 -1.74
C LYS A 404 23.87 10.59 -2.64
N ARG A 405 22.76 11.32 -2.75
CA ARG A 405 21.64 10.96 -3.63
C ARG A 405 22.02 11.03 -5.10
N LEU A 406 22.67 12.10 -5.54
CA LEU A 406 23.13 12.26 -6.93
C LEU A 406 24.10 11.14 -7.31
N LYS A 407 24.99 10.71 -6.39
CA LYS A 407 25.85 9.54 -6.58
C LYS A 407 25.05 8.24 -6.71
N GLN A 408 24.02 8.04 -5.90
CA GLN A 408 23.14 6.87 -6.05
C GLN A 408 22.43 6.87 -7.41
N ILE A 409 21.99 8.03 -7.88
CA ILE A 409 21.35 8.19 -9.19
C ILE A 409 22.30 7.80 -10.32
N THR A 410 23.55 8.26 -10.30
CA THR A 410 24.53 7.88 -11.34
C THR A 410 24.84 6.38 -11.31
N GLU A 411 24.98 5.78 -10.12
CA GLU A 411 25.16 4.34 -9.99
C GLU A 411 23.94 3.55 -10.50
N PHE A 412 22.73 4.03 -10.24
CA PHE A 412 21.48 3.40 -10.67
C PHE A 412 21.32 3.47 -12.20
N ALA A 413 21.56 4.64 -12.79
CA ALA A 413 21.50 4.90 -14.23
C ALA A 413 22.41 3.98 -15.06
N ASN A 414 23.54 3.54 -14.49
CA ASN A 414 24.46 2.61 -15.13
C ASN A 414 24.02 1.14 -15.04
N LYS A 415 23.30 0.77 -13.99
CA LYS A 415 22.89 -0.61 -13.72
C LYS A 415 21.61 -0.97 -14.46
N GLN A 416 20.67 -0.05 -14.53
CA GLN A 416 19.33 -0.30 -15.06
C GLN A 416 18.83 0.90 -15.85
N LYS A 417 18.10 0.60 -16.94
CA LYS A 417 17.41 1.62 -17.74
C LYS A 417 16.32 2.29 -16.91
N SER A 418 16.48 3.59 -16.69
CA SER A 418 15.73 4.34 -15.69
C SER A 418 15.15 5.63 -16.26
N LEU A 419 14.05 6.09 -15.66
CA LEU A 419 13.56 7.45 -15.76
C LEU A 419 14.04 8.18 -14.51
N ILE A 420 14.89 9.17 -14.71
CA ILE A 420 15.57 9.92 -13.66
C ILE A 420 14.94 11.31 -13.60
N LEU A 421 14.37 11.66 -12.44
CA LEU A 421 13.69 12.95 -12.23
C LEU A 421 14.46 13.77 -11.19
N ILE A 422 15.06 14.89 -11.58
CA ILE A 422 15.86 15.74 -10.68
C ILE A 422 15.28 17.15 -10.66
N ASP A 423 14.99 17.66 -9.47
CA ASP A 423 14.49 19.03 -9.28
C ASP A 423 15.58 19.98 -8.80
N GLU A 424 16.22 20.70 -9.73
CA GLU A 424 17.32 21.65 -9.53
C GLU A 424 18.52 21.08 -8.74
N ILE A 425 19.66 20.90 -9.41
CA ILE A 425 20.86 20.30 -8.81
C ILE A 425 21.53 21.29 -7.84
N LEU A 426 21.75 20.87 -6.58
CA LEU A 426 22.55 21.54 -5.55
C LEU A 426 22.10 22.96 -5.21
N LYS A 427 20.81 23.12 -4.85
CA LYS A 427 20.20 24.44 -4.54
C LYS A 427 20.91 25.23 -3.44
N GLY A 428 21.60 24.56 -2.51
CA GLY A 428 22.18 25.15 -1.29
C GLY A 428 23.64 25.63 -1.37
N THR A 429 24.28 25.62 -2.54
CA THR A 429 25.71 25.92 -2.71
C THR A 429 25.96 27.19 -3.52
N ASN A 430 27.21 27.68 -3.51
CA ASN A 430 27.67 28.79 -4.35
C ASN A 430 27.31 28.54 -5.83
N GLU A 431 26.69 29.54 -6.47
CA GLU A 431 26.19 29.47 -7.84
C GLU A 431 27.24 28.97 -8.85
N LYS A 432 28.48 29.46 -8.77
CA LYS A 432 29.55 29.03 -9.68
C LYS A 432 29.86 27.54 -9.54
N GLU A 433 29.97 27.06 -8.31
CA GLU A 433 30.23 25.64 -8.03
C GLU A 433 29.04 24.78 -8.43
N ARG A 434 27.81 25.24 -8.15
CA ARG A 434 26.56 24.59 -8.56
C ARG A 434 26.52 24.36 -10.05
N ILE A 435 26.74 25.40 -10.86
CA ILE A 435 26.70 25.31 -12.34
C ILE A 435 27.75 24.33 -12.86
N ILE A 436 28.99 24.40 -12.35
CA ILE A 436 30.07 23.49 -12.76
C ILE A 436 29.72 22.03 -12.45
N ILE A 437 29.24 21.75 -11.25
CA ILE A 437 28.90 20.40 -10.82
C ILE A 437 27.67 19.89 -11.58
N ALA A 438 26.62 20.71 -11.72
CA ALA A 438 25.42 20.38 -12.46
C ALA A 438 25.74 20.05 -13.92
N LEU A 439 26.57 20.86 -14.59
CA LEU A 439 27.01 20.63 -15.96
C LEU A 439 27.78 19.31 -16.11
N ALA A 440 28.67 18.98 -15.18
CA ALA A 440 29.39 17.71 -15.18
C ALA A 440 28.45 16.51 -14.99
N LEU A 441 27.50 16.61 -14.06
CA LEU A 441 26.48 15.59 -13.80
C LEU A 441 25.54 15.39 -14.99
N MET A 442 25.03 16.46 -15.57
CA MET A 442 24.16 16.43 -16.75
C MET A 442 24.87 15.77 -17.93
N LYS A 443 26.12 16.16 -18.22
CA LYS A 443 26.93 15.53 -19.28
C LYS A 443 27.14 14.03 -19.06
N TYR A 444 27.19 13.59 -17.81
CA TYR A 444 27.31 12.19 -17.47
C TYR A 444 25.98 11.45 -17.67
N LEU A 445 24.90 11.96 -17.07
CA LEU A 445 23.58 11.33 -17.09
C LEU A 445 23.01 11.23 -18.51
N PHE A 446 23.17 12.26 -19.34
CA PHE A 446 22.70 12.26 -20.73
C PHE A 446 23.49 11.32 -21.65
N LYS A 447 24.57 10.70 -21.15
CA LYS A 447 25.29 9.62 -21.87
C LYS A 447 24.91 8.22 -21.37
N CYS A 448 24.17 8.13 -20.27
CA CYS A 448 23.70 6.86 -19.75
C CYS A 448 22.55 6.32 -20.61
N ASN A 449 22.33 5.01 -20.55
CA ASN A 449 21.21 4.33 -21.23
C ASN A 449 19.90 4.49 -20.43
N SER A 450 19.54 5.72 -20.09
CA SER A 450 18.41 6.12 -19.25
C SER A 450 17.82 7.43 -19.76
N MET A 451 16.57 7.73 -19.40
CA MET A 451 15.90 8.99 -19.72
C MET A 451 15.99 9.93 -18.52
N THR A 452 16.60 11.09 -18.68
CA THR A 452 16.83 12.05 -17.59
C THR A 452 16.04 13.33 -17.81
N ILE A 453 15.21 13.70 -16.83
CA ILE A 453 14.46 14.96 -16.82
C ILE A 453 14.96 15.81 -15.65
N ILE A 454 15.51 16.97 -15.97
CA ILE A 454 16.09 17.89 -14.99
C ILE A 454 15.35 19.21 -15.06
N THR A 455 14.86 19.70 -13.93
CA THR A 455 14.43 21.10 -13.83
C THR A 455 15.63 21.97 -13.41
N THR A 456 15.68 23.18 -13.93
CA THR A 456 16.68 24.18 -13.48
C THR A 456 16.16 25.60 -13.67
N HIS A 457 16.64 26.52 -12.85
CA HIS A 457 16.52 27.97 -13.08
C HIS A 457 17.75 28.56 -13.79
N ASP A 458 18.85 27.80 -13.90
CA ASP A 458 20.10 28.22 -14.55
C ASP A 458 19.97 28.07 -16.09
N ILE A 459 19.56 29.14 -16.76
CA ILE A 459 19.34 29.17 -18.23
C ILE A 459 20.62 28.82 -19.00
N GLU A 460 21.78 29.21 -18.48
CA GLU A 460 23.10 28.92 -19.06
C GLU A 460 23.33 27.42 -19.29
N LEU A 461 22.77 26.55 -18.44
CA LEU A 461 22.89 25.10 -18.61
C LEU A 461 22.16 24.63 -19.87
N THR A 462 21.12 25.33 -20.31
CA THR A 462 20.37 24.93 -21.51
C THR A 462 21.13 25.17 -22.81
N GLU A 463 22.07 26.11 -22.83
CA GLU A 463 22.84 26.46 -24.03
C GLU A 463 23.91 25.41 -24.36
N VAL A 464 24.31 24.61 -23.37
CA VAL A 464 25.37 23.61 -23.51
C VAL A 464 24.89 22.31 -24.18
N PHE A 465 23.59 22.04 -24.14
CA PHE A 465 23.00 20.78 -24.60
C PHE A 465 22.07 20.99 -25.79
N ASP A 466 22.54 20.66 -27.00
CA ASP A 466 21.75 20.79 -28.24
C ASP A 466 20.85 19.59 -28.54
N GLN A 467 21.24 18.39 -28.09
CA GLN A 467 20.54 17.12 -28.39
C GLN A 467 19.57 16.69 -27.29
N VAL A 468 19.03 17.66 -26.55
CA VAL A 468 18.16 17.45 -25.38
C VAL A 468 16.88 18.24 -25.59
N ASP A 469 15.74 17.64 -25.25
CA ASP A 469 14.45 18.30 -25.36
C ASP A 469 14.39 19.45 -24.34
N LYS A 470 13.95 20.62 -24.78
CA LYS A 470 13.84 21.82 -23.91
C LYS A 470 12.37 22.16 -23.72
N TYR A 471 11.96 22.24 -22.46
CA TYR A 471 10.65 22.70 -22.06
C TYR A 471 10.77 23.85 -21.05
N CYS A 472 9.72 24.66 -20.95
CA CYS A 472 9.65 25.74 -20.00
C CYS A 472 8.24 25.91 -19.41
N PHE A 473 8.21 26.43 -18.19
CA PHE A 473 7.05 27.06 -17.59
C PHE A 473 7.24 28.58 -17.68
N ASN A 474 6.42 29.23 -18.50
CA ASN A 474 6.52 30.66 -18.75
C ASN A 474 5.60 31.45 -17.81
N ASP A 475 6.08 32.60 -17.39
CA ASP A 475 5.32 33.55 -16.60
C ASP A 475 4.59 34.52 -17.53
N ILE A 476 3.32 34.80 -17.25
CA ILE A 476 2.52 35.78 -18.00
C ILE A 476 2.47 37.07 -17.18
N LYS A 477 2.95 38.19 -17.75
CA LYS A 477 2.71 39.51 -17.18
C LYS A 477 1.35 40.02 -17.64
N LYS A 478 0.44 40.27 -16.70
CA LYS A 478 -0.87 40.89 -16.96
C LYS A 478 -1.17 41.92 -15.87
N ASP A 479 -1.49 43.16 -16.27
CA ASP A 479 -1.89 44.24 -15.35
C ASP A 479 -0.89 44.48 -14.20
N ASN A 480 0.42 44.52 -14.51
CA ASN A 480 1.53 44.60 -13.55
C ASN A 480 1.62 43.45 -12.52
N LYS A 481 0.86 42.36 -12.70
CA LYS A 481 0.95 41.14 -11.90
C LYS A 481 1.55 40.00 -12.70
N ILE A 482 2.33 39.16 -12.03
CA ILE A 482 2.76 37.87 -12.59
C ILE A 482 1.65 36.86 -12.39
N ILE A 483 1.25 36.20 -13.46
CA ILE A 483 0.35 35.06 -13.45
C ILE A 483 1.12 33.85 -13.95
N PHE A 484 1.17 32.81 -13.12
CA PHE A 484 1.65 31.50 -13.53
C PHE A 484 0.50 30.74 -14.16
N ASP A 485 0.61 30.37 -15.44
CA ASP A 485 -0.41 29.55 -16.11
C ASP A 485 -0.21 28.04 -15.86
N TYR A 486 0.90 27.66 -15.24
CA TYR A 486 1.28 26.28 -14.89
C TYR A 486 1.23 25.31 -16.08
N LEU A 487 1.45 25.80 -17.30
CA LEU A 487 1.48 25.00 -18.53
C LEU A 487 2.92 24.79 -18.99
N ILE A 488 3.28 23.52 -19.19
CA ILE A 488 4.54 23.15 -19.84
C ILE A 488 4.49 23.47 -21.34
N LYS A 489 5.52 24.15 -21.84
CA LYS A 489 5.63 24.59 -23.24
C LYS A 489 6.99 24.16 -23.79
N LYS A 490 7.07 23.90 -25.09
CA LYS A 490 8.37 23.64 -25.75
C LYS A 490 9.19 24.93 -25.81
N GLY A 491 10.50 24.81 -25.59
CA GLY A 491 11.46 25.92 -25.61
C GLY A 491 12.13 26.17 -24.26
N VAL A 492 12.85 27.28 -24.16
CA VAL A 492 13.54 27.73 -22.94
C VAL A 492 12.81 28.97 -22.40
N CYS A 493 12.77 29.11 -21.08
CA CYS A 493 12.20 30.31 -20.45
C CYS A 493 13.03 31.54 -20.82
N THR A 494 12.38 32.61 -21.28
CA THR A 494 13.05 33.86 -21.71
C THR A 494 12.95 34.97 -20.66
N VAL A 495 12.23 34.77 -19.55
CA VAL A 495 11.91 35.85 -18.59
C VAL A 495 12.16 35.39 -17.14
N GLY A 496 13.10 36.03 -16.45
CA GLY A 496 13.28 35.93 -14.99
C GLY A 496 12.41 36.94 -14.25
N ASN A 497 11.79 36.55 -13.14
CA ASN A 497 10.70 37.35 -12.53
C ASN A 497 10.72 37.47 -11.00
N ALA A 498 11.80 37.06 -10.32
CA ALA A 498 11.90 37.14 -8.86
C ALA A 498 11.58 38.56 -8.32
N ILE A 499 12.11 39.60 -8.97
CA ILE A 499 11.85 41.00 -8.63
C ILE A 499 10.37 41.38 -8.81
N ALA A 500 9.72 40.87 -9.85
CA ALA A 500 8.31 41.16 -10.10
C ALA A 500 7.39 40.40 -9.12
N ILE A 501 7.83 39.26 -8.56
CA ILE A 501 7.13 38.60 -7.44
C ILE A 501 7.18 39.48 -6.20
N VAL A 502 8.36 40.04 -5.85
CA VAL A 502 8.52 40.97 -4.71
C VAL A 502 7.61 42.18 -4.86
N LYS A 503 7.53 42.77 -6.07
CA LYS A 503 6.59 43.86 -6.39
C LYS A 503 5.11 43.49 -6.21
N THR A 504 4.75 42.22 -6.40
CA THR A 504 3.37 41.74 -6.28
C THR A 504 2.96 41.43 -4.83
N LEU A 505 3.93 41.26 -3.93
CA LEU A 505 3.72 40.93 -2.51
C LEU A 505 3.63 42.17 -1.60
N ASP A 506 3.46 43.38 -2.16
CA ASP A 506 3.36 44.66 -1.44
C ASP A 506 4.49 44.87 -0.40
N PHE A 507 5.73 44.63 -0.82
CA PHE A 507 6.91 45.01 -0.03
C PHE A 507 7.00 46.54 0.12
N ASP A 508 7.66 46.98 1.20
CA ASP A 508 7.85 48.41 1.49
C ASP A 508 8.41 49.18 0.27
N GLN A 509 7.89 50.39 0.05
CA GLN A 509 8.27 51.26 -1.06
C GLN A 509 9.77 51.59 -1.06
N GLU A 510 10.42 51.68 0.10
CA GLU A 510 11.87 51.90 0.20
C GLU A 510 12.65 50.72 -0.38
N ILE A 511 12.22 49.49 -0.07
CA ILE A 511 12.83 48.26 -0.59
C ILE A 511 12.63 48.16 -2.10
N LEU A 512 11.41 48.46 -2.59
CA LEU A 512 11.12 48.42 -4.02
C LEU A 512 11.92 49.46 -4.80
N LYS A 513 12.16 50.63 -4.20
CA LYS A 513 12.99 51.68 -4.80
C LYS A 513 14.45 51.24 -4.89
N GLU A 514 15.02 50.72 -3.81
CA GLU A 514 16.41 50.23 -3.82
C GLU A 514 16.62 49.07 -4.82
N ILE A 515 15.63 48.17 -4.95
CA ILE A 515 15.66 47.10 -5.96
C ILE A 515 15.67 47.68 -7.36
N ASN A 516 14.82 48.67 -7.67
CA ASN A 516 14.79 49.30 -8.99
C ASN A 516 16.10 50.04 -9.32
N ASP A 517 16.66 50.75 -8.34
CA ASP A 517 17.90 51.52 -8.52
C ASP A 517 19.09 50.59 -8.81
N LYS A 518 19.12 49.37 -8.23
CA LYS A 518 20.19 48.38 -8.49
C LYS A 518 20.02 47.63 -9.81
N ILE A 519 18.81 47.52 -10.36
CA ILE A 519 18.57 46.89 -11.68
C ILE A 519 19.17 47.71 -12.82
N GLU A 520 19.29 49.03 -12.66
CA GLU A 520 19.94 49.87 -13.66
C GLU A 520 21.48 49.78 -13.61
N VAL A 521 22.03 49.18 -12.54
CA VAL A 521 23.47 49.13 -12.27
C VAL A 521 24.09 47.74 -12.57
N PHE A 522 23.27 46.68 -12.62
CA PHE A 522 23.67 45.29 -12.92
C PHE A 522 22.96 44.78 -14.16
#